data_AF-A0A5K1BG96-F1
#
_entry.id   AF-A0A5K1BG96-F1
#
_cell.length_a   1.000
_cell.length_b   1.000
_cell.length_c   1.000
_cell.angle_alpha   90.00
_cell.angle_beta   90.00
_cell.angle_gamma   90.00
#
_symmetry.space_group_name_H-M   'P 1'
#
loop_
_entity.id
_entity.type
_entity.pdbx_description
1 polymer ?
#
loop_
_entity_poly.entity_id
_entity_poly.type
_entity_poly.pdbx_seq_one_letter_code
_entity_poly.pdbx_strand_id
1 'polypeptide(L)'
;RLAAGEWFTARVSSCGLFHIAYPSAPDMLKAELRSIYSQLCQDDMPMVRRSAASNLGKFAATVESNHLKTDIMTIFEDLTHD
;
A
#
# COMPACT_ATOMS: atom_id res chain seq x y z
N ARG A 1 4.43 3.54 -14.55
CA ARG A 1 4.37 3.65 -13.07
C ARG A 1 3.01 4.22 -12.69
N LEU A 2 2.04 3.39 -12.28
CA LEU A 2 0.69 3.85 -11.93
C LEU A 2 0.61 4.47 -10.52
N ALA A 3 1.35 3.89 -9.56
CA ALA A 3 1.44 4.42 -8.20
C ALA A 3 2.15 5.79 -8.09
N ALA A 4 2.90 6.18 -9.14
CA ALA A 4 3.52 7.50 -9.26
C ALA A 4 2.89 8.35 -10.37
N GLY A 5 1.66 8.01 -10.81
CA GLY A 5 0.96 8.80 -11.82
C GLY A 5 0.60 10.18 -11.24
N GLU A 6 0.80 11.24 -12.02
CA GLU A 6 0.37 12.61 -11.67
C GLU A 6 -1.15 12.65 -11.37
N TRP A 7 -1.91 11.83 -12.10
CA TRP A 7 -3.35 11.67 -11.89
C TRP A 7 -3.67 10.74 -10.71
N PHE A 8 -4.44 11.26 -9.75
CA PHE A 8 -4.89 10.51 -8.58
C PHE A 8 -5.64 9.22 -8.96
N THR A 9 -6.33 9.19 -10.11
CA THR A 9 -7.09 8.01 -10.58
C THR A 9 -6.18 6.81 -10.83
N ALA A 10 -4.95 7.04 -11.30
CA ALA A 10 -3.94 6.01 -11.48
C ALA A 10 -3.46 5.46 -10.12
N ARG A 11 -3.29 6.34 -9.12
CA ARG A 11 -2.88 5.97 -7.76
C ARG A 11 -3.97 5.18 -7.03
N VAL A 12 -5.23 5.64 -7.10
CA VAL A 12 -6.42 4.90 -6.62
C VAL A 12 -6.49 3.50 -7.24
N SER A 13 -6.39 3.41 -8.57
CA SER A 13 -6.47 2.12 -9.27
C SER A 13 -5.33 1.17 -8.89
N SER A 14 -4.15 1.72 -8.59
CA SER A 14 -2.98 0.91 -8.23
C SER A 14 -3.11 0.21 -6.87
N CYS A 15 -3.87 0.78 -5.91
CA CYS A 15 -4.03 0.23 -4.55
C CYS A 15 -4.53 -1.21 -4.54
N GLY A 16 -5.36 -1.58 -5.51
CA GLY A 16 -5.91 -2.93 -5.66
C GLY A 16 -4.94 -3.96 -6.27
N LEU A 17 -3.78 -3.55 -6.79
CA LEU A 17 -2.87 -4.42 -7.54
C LEU A 17 -1.70 -4.96 -6.71
N PHE A 18 -1.36 -4.30 -5.59
CA PHE A 18 -0.18 -4.64 -4.78
C PHE A 18 -0.22 -6.07 -4.25
N HIS A 19 -1.36 -6.53 -3.74
CA HIS A 19 -1.53 -7.89 -3.22
C HIS A 19 -1.33 -8.98 -4.28
N ILE A 20 -1.51 -8.66 -5.57
CA ILE A 20 -1.32 -9.62 -6.68
C ILE A 20 0.16 -9.75 -7.02
N ALA A 21 0.87 -8.62 -7.07
CA ALA A 21 2.28 -8.59 -7.48
C ALA A 21 3.24 -9.01 -6.34
N TYR A 22 2.87 -8.73 -5.08
CA TYR A 22 3.75 -8.89 -3.93
C TYR A 22 4.24 -10.34 -3.69
N PRO A 23 3.39 -11.39 -3.74
CA PRO A 23 3.85 -12.76 -3.49
C PRO A 23 4.92 -13.26 -4.48
N SER A 24 4.84 -12.80 -5.73
CA SER A 24 5.72 -13.23 -6.84
C SER A 24 6.96 -12.34 -7.00
N ALA A 25 7.07 -11.27 -6.22
CA ALA A 25 8.16 -10.31 -6.31
C ALA A 25 9.44 -10.80 -5.58
N PRO A 26 10.64 -10.50 -6.09
CA PRO A 26 11.88 -10.68 -5.33
C PRO A 26 11.91 -9.82 -4.07
N ASP A 27 12.68 -10.21 -3.05
CA ASP A 27 12.73 -9.52 -1.75
C ASP A 27 13.04 -8.02 -1.85
N MET A 28 13.97 -7.65 -2.74
CA MET A 28 14.30 -6.24 -3.01
C MET A 28 13.08 -5.45 -3.50
N LEU A 29 12.28 -6.06 -4.38
CA LEU A 29 11.09 -5.43 -4.95
C LEU A 29 9.92 -5.45 -3.96
N LYS A 30 9.82 -6.45 -3.09
CA LYS A 30 8.85 -6.47 -1.99
C LYS A 30 9.06 -5.28 -1.04
N ALA A 31 10.30 -4.98 -0.69
CA ALA A 31 10.61 -3.81 0.13
C ALA A 31 10.18 -2.50 -0.54
N GLU A 32 10.44 -2.37 -1.85
CA GLU A 32 9.98 -1.21 -2.63
C GLU A 32 8.45 -1.13 -2.67
N LEU A 33 7.75 -2.25 -2.89
CA LEU A 33 6.29 -2.30 -2.88
C LEU A 33 5.68 -1.88 -1.55
N ARG A 34 6.26 -2.29 -0.40
CA ARG A 34 5.80 -1.84 0.93
C ARG A 34 6.00 -0.34 1.10
N SER A 35 7.16 0.19 0.70
CA SER A 35 7.46 1.62 0.75
C SER A 35 6.48 2.45 -0.08
N ILE A 36 6.20 2.03 -1.33
CA ILE A 36 5.24 2.73 -2.19
C ILE A 36 3.82 2.64 -1.60
N TYR A 37 3.42 1.49 -1.06
CA TYR A 37 2.10 1.35 -0.45
C TYR A 37 1.91 2.27 0.77
N SER A 38 2.96 2.42 1.58
CA SER A 38 2.98 3.38 2.69
C SER A 38 2.77 4.82 2.19
N GLN A 39 3.44 5.22 1.10
CA GLN A 39 3.22 6.53 0.48
C GLN A 39 1.78 6.73 0.00
N LEU A 40 1.14 5.70 -0.55
CA LEU A 40 -0.27 5.76 -0.96
C LEU A 40 -1.23 5.94 0.24
N CYS A 41 -0.88 5.38 1.40
CA CYS A 41 -1.66 5.55 2.63
C CYS A 41 -1.51 6.96 3.22
N GLN A 42 -0.41 7.66 2.92
CA GLN A 42 -0.13 9.03 3.35
C GLN A 42 -0.34 10.07 2.22
N ASP A 43 -1.00 9.71 1.12
CA ASP A 43 -1.20 10.59 -0.03
C ASP A 43 -2.04 11.83 0.35
N ASP A 44 -1.68 13.01 -0.17
CA ASP A 44 -2.40 14.26 0.12
C ASP A 44 -3.88 14.19 -0.29
N MET A 45 -4.24 13.37 -1.28
CA MET A 45 -5.59 13.28 -1.82
C MET A 45 -6.44 12.26 -1.03
N PRO A 46 -7.54 12.68 -0.35
CA PRO A 46 -8.32 11.79 0.53
C PRO A 46 -8.88 10.53 -0.14
N MET A 47 -9.18 10.60 -1.44
CA MET A 47 -9.67 9.44 -2.19
C MET A 47 -8.60 8.38 -2.45
N VAL A 48 -7.31 8.76 -2.51
CA VAL A 48 -6.20 7.80 -2.61
C VAL A 48 -6.03 7.08 -1.28
N ARG A 49 -5.99 7.82 -0.15
CA ARG A 49 -5.90 7.23 1.19
C ARG A 49 -7.05 6.28 1.49
N ARG A 50 -8.30 6.69 1.19
CA ARG A 50 -9.48 5.82 1.33
C ARG A 50 -9.35 4.52 0.52
N SER A 51 -8.82 4.62 -0.71
CA SER A 51 -8.63 3.43 -1.57
C SER A 51 -7.53 2.52 -1.03
N ALA A 52 -6.42 3.09 -0.54
CA ALA A 52 -5.35 2.34 0.10
C ALA A 52 -5.86 1.61 1.34
N ALA A 53 -6.54 2.32 2.27
CA ALA A 53 -7.15 1.72 3.45
C ALA A 53 -8.12 0.57 3.10
N SER A 54 -8.96 0.74 2.08
CA SER A 54 -9.92 -0.29 1.63
C SER A 54 -9.24 -1.55 1.07
N ASN A 55 -7.99 -1.45 0.60
CA ASN A 55 -7.22 -2.57 0.06
C ASN A 55 -6.14 -3.09 1.03
N LEU A 56 -5.88 -2.38 2.14
CA LEU A 56 -4.82 -2.70 3.09
C LEU A 56 -4.96 -4.11 3.64
N GLY A 57 -6.17 -4.55 3.99
CA GLY A 57 -6.40 -5.91 4.50
C GLY A 57 -6.01 -7.01 3.50
N LYS A 58 -6.27 -6.81 2.20
CA LYS A 58 -5.86 -7.77 1.15
C LYS A 58 -4.35 -7.80 0.99
N PHE A 59 -3.72 -6.63 1.05
CA PHE A 59 -2.26 -6.52 0.96
C PHE A 59 -1.59 -7.15 2.19
N ALA A 60 -2.06 -6.83 3.39
CA ALA A 60 -1.59 -7.38 4.66
C ALA A 60 -1.62 -8.92 4.66
N ALA A 61 -2.68 -9.53 4.13
CA ALA A 61 -2.80 -11.00 4.03
C ALA A 61 -1.72 -11.65 3.14
N THR A 62 -1.02 -10.88 2.30
CA THR A 62 0.06 -11.35 1.43
C THR A 62 1.47 -11.01 1.93
N VAL A 63 1.58 -10.20 2.97
CA VAL A 63 2.86 -9.76 3.55
C VAL A 63 3.32 -10.76 4.62
N GLU A 64 4.62 -11.02 4.68
CA GLU A 64 5.22 -11.93 5.65
C GLU A 64 5.07 -11.40 7.08
N SER A 65 4.89 -12.30 8.06
CA SER A 65 4.65 -11.97 9.47
C SER A 65 5.65 -11.00 10.09
N ASN A 66 6.91 -11.04 9.64
CA ASN A 66 7.97 -10.15 10.11
C ASN A 66 7.72 -8.68 9.73
N HIS A 67 7.13 -8.44 8.57
CA HIS A 67 6.85 -7.09 8.04
C HIS A 67 5.43 -6.62 8.36
N LEU A 68 4.52 -7.54 8.70
CA LEU A 68 3.17 -7.20 9.14
C LEU A 68 3.17 -6.30 10.39
N LYS A 69 3.98 -6.63 11.40
CA LYS A 69 4.00 -5.86 12.66
C LYS A 69 4.74 -4.53 12.55
N THR A 70 5.77 -4.45 11.70
CA THR A 70 6.59 -3.23 11.60
C THR A 70 6.00 -2.22 10.63
N ASP A 71 5.51 -2.70 9.49
CA ASP A 71 5.14 -1.82 8.38
C ASP A 71 3.62 -1.64 8.35
N ILE A 72 2.88 -2.75 8.30
CA ILE A 72 1.42 -2.72 8.13
C ILE A 72 0.68 -2.18 9.36
N MET A 73 1.11 -2.52 10.57
CA MET A 73 0.49 -1.99 11.79
C MET A 73 0.69 -0.48 11.93
N THR A 74 1.88 0.03 11.62
CA THR A 74 2.18 1.47 11.64
C THR A 74 1.29 2.21 10.62
N ILE A 75 1.18 1.69 9.41
CA ILE A 75 0.27 2.23 8.38
C ILE A 75 -1.18 2.22 8.84
N PHE A 76 -1.61 1.15 9.51
CA PHE A 76 -2.98 1.03 10.02
C PHE A 76 -3.26 2.08 11.10
N GLU A 77 -2.34 2.25 12.05
CA GLU A 77 -2.46 3.26 13.11
C GLU A 77 -2.52 4.67 12.53
N ASP A 78 -1.65 5.01 11.56
CA ASP A 78 -1.69 6.29 10.87
C ASP A 78 -3.06 6.55 10.22
N LEU A 79 -3.61 5.55 9.53
CA LEU A 79 -4.93 5.65 8.87
C LEU A 79 -6.10 5.76 9.85
N THR A 80 -5.95 5.36 11.11
CA THR A 80 -6.99 5.55 12.14
C THR A 80 -7.04 6.97 12.72
N HIS A 81 -6.00 7.77 12.49
CA HIS A 81 -5.89 9.15 12.96
C HIS A 81 -6.18 10.19 11.86
N ASP A 82 -6.51 9.73 10.65
CA ASP A 82 -6.91 10.53 9.47
C ASP A 82 -8.43 10.80 9.45
#